data_AF-A0A5K1HAP9-F1
#
_entry.id   AF-A0A5K1HAP9-F1
#
_cell.length_a   1.000
_cell.length_b   1.000
_cell.length_c   1.000
_cell.angle_alpha   90.00
_cell.angle_beta   90.00
_cell.angle_gamma   90.00
#
_symmetry.space_group_name_H-M   'P 1'
#
loop_
_entity.id
_entity.type
_entity.pdbx_description
1 polymer ?
#
loop_
_entity_poly.entity_id
_entity_poly.type
_entity_poly.pdbx_seq_one_letter_code
_entity_poly.pdbx_strand_id
1 'polypeptide(L)'
;NRSRSRSRERSVSSRSRSDHYEQEEEEFEADQEVIRSLLRIEQGREQPIDRFVKVVLIYKGKLPLDHKSQELMSQPKSFLSKLTLHQLQELAASTQIFEKNEGKLRSEFVNYWKGLRVLVNAAANDKRGENVISESFLPKVNEIISKPYPELLKMEEAIGATLASRGGAADSFWSFVKNKIEERKREHELEQLYSKFKETHQEERGQEVEEDEAELEEPISPILGPLSMVSPKQITTEEQE
;
A
#
# COMPACT_ATOMS: atom_id res chain seq x y z
N ASN A 1 -25.56 44.17 -26.99
CA ASN A 1 -25.24 42.72 -27.03
C ASN A 1 -23.74 42.38 -27.03
N ARG A 2 -22.84 43.09 -27.73
CA ARG A 2 -21.38 42.78 -27.75
C ARG A 2 -20.66 42.79 -26.39
N SER A 3 -21.04 43.67 -25.46
CA SER A 3 -20.36 43.80 -24.16
C SER A 3 -20.66 42.62 -23.21
N ARG A 4 -21.85 42.02 -23.30
CA ARG A 4 -22.24 40.83 -22.52
C ARG A 4 -21.51 39.56 -22.99
N SER A 5 -21.22 39.43 -24.28
CA SER A 5 -20.47 38.30 -24.84
C SER A 5 -19.00 38.31 -24.43
N ARG A 6 -18.34 39.48 -24.48
CA ARG A 6 -16.93 39.62 -24.07
C ARG A 6 -16.70 39.40 -22.57
N SER A 7 -17.64 39.81 -21.72
CA SER A 7 -17.55 39.54 -20.27
C SER A 7 -17.76 38.05 -19.94
N ARG A 8 -18.61 37.36 -20.70
CA ARG A 8 -18.78 35.89 -20.59
C ARG A 8 -17.55 35.13 -21.07
N GLU A 9 -16.97 35.51 -22.21
CA GLU A 9 -15.74 34.89 -22.73
C GLU A 9 -14.55 35.08 -21.79
N ARG A 10 -14.40 36.28 -21.18
CA ARG A 10 -13.35 36.52 -20.18
C ARG A 10 -13.58 35.74 -18.88
N SER A 11 -14.82 35.62 -18.40
CA SER A 11 -15.08 34.86 -17.17
C SER A 11 -14.95 33.34 -17.38
N VAL A 12 -15.25 32.83 -18.58
CA VAL A 12 -15.05 31.43 -18.94
C VAL A 12 -13.56 31.15 -19.10
N SER A 13 -12.82 32.02 -19.80
CA SER A 13 -11.37 31.89 -19.95
C SER A 13 -10.59 32.01 -18.63
N SER A 14 -11.04 32.87 -17.71
CA SER A 14 -10.43 32.98 -16.38
C SER A 14 -10.72 31.76 -15.51
N ARG A 15 -11.94 31.20 -15.58
CA ARG A 15 -12.30 29.95 -14.90
C ARG A 15 -11.48 28.78 -15.42
N SER A 16 -11.42 28.58 -16.73
CA SER A 16 -10.63 27.50 -17.33
C SER A 16 -9.12 27.58 -17.04
N ARG A 17 -8.57 28.78 -16.80
CA ARG A 17 -7.17 28.94 -16.36
C ARG A 17 -7.01 28.67 -14.86
N SER A 18 -7.97 29.07 -14.02
CA SER A 18 -7.98 28.72 -12.59
C SER A 18 -8.03 27.21 -12.42
N ASP A 19 -8.97 26.55 -13.10
CA ASP A 19 -9.16 25.10 -13.04
C ASP A 19 -7.90 24.34 -13.49
N HIS A 20 -7.14 24.88 -14.45
CA HIS A 20 -5.87 24.31 -14.89
C HIS A 20 -4.77 24.43 -13.84
N TYR A 21 -4.62 25.61 -13.22
CA TYR A 21 -3.62 25.79 -12.17
C TYR A 21 -3.94 24.96 -10.93
N GLU A 22 -5.21 24.85 -10.56
CA GLU A 22 -5.66 24.00 -9.45
C GLU A 22 -5.31 22.52 -9.71
N GLN A 23 -5.44 22.05 -10.95
CA GLN A 23 -5.05 20.69 -11.33
C GLN A 23 -3.54 20.46 -11.26
N GLU A 24 -2.73 21.42 -11.76
CA GLU A 24 -1.27 21.34 -11.68
C GLU A 24 -0.77 21.37 -10.22
N GLU A 25 -1.41 22.17 -9.36
CA GLU A 25 -1.10 22.25 -7.94
C GLU A 25 -1.45 20.94 -7.22
N GLU A 26 -2.64 20.38 -7.44
CA GLU A 26 -3.02 19.07 -6.90
C GLU A 26 -2.05 17.96 -7.34
N GLU A 27 -1.58 18.01 -8.60
CA GLU A 27 -0.62 17.05 -9.13
C GLU A 27 0.75 17.18 -8.46
N PHE A 28 1.23 18.40 -8.30
CA PHE A 28 2.49 18.67 -7.61
C PHE A 28 2.44 18.22 -6.15
N GLU A 29 1.35 18.52 -5.42
CA GLU A 29 1.18 18.08 -4.04
C GLU A 29 1.16 16.54 -3.93
N ALA A 30 0.51 15.87 -4.88
CA ALA A 30 0.47 14.41 -4.92
C ALA A 30 1.87 13.79 -5.10
N ASP A 31 2.68 14.34 -5.99
CA ASP A 31 4.05 13.87 -6.22
C ASP A 31 4.94 14.15 -5.00
N GLN A 32 4.78 15.31 -4.35
CA GLN A 32 5.48 15.62 -3.11
C GLN A 32 5.15 14.63 -2.00
N GLU A 33 3.90 14.18 -1.88
CA GLU A 33 3.53 13.22 -0.84
C GLU A 33 4.17 11.84 -1.07
N VAL A 34 4.28 11.40 -2.32
CA VAL A 34 5.03 10.18 -2.67
C VAL A 34 6.49 10.31 -2.25
N ILE A 35 7.15 11.42 -2.62
CA ILE A 35 8.55 11.67 -2.29
C ILE A 35 8.76 11.72 -0.77
N ARG A 36 7.89 12.42 -0.04
CA ARG A 36 7.96 12.49 1.43
C ARG A 36 7.83 11.13 2.07
N SER A 37 6.93 10.28 1.58
CA SER A 37 6.78 8.92 2.08
C SER A 37 8.06 8.10 1.89
N LEU A 38 8.68 8.17 0.70
CA LEU A 38 9.96 7.51 0.43
C LEU A 38 11.07 7.98 1.38
N LEU A 39 11.19 9.30 1.58
CA LEU A 39 12.17 9.87 2.50
C LEU A 39 11.95 9.42 3.95
N ARG A 40 10.68 9.33 4.41
CA ARG A 40 10.36 8.85 5.77
C ARG A 40 10.72 7.38 5.95
N ILE A 41 10.49 6.54 4.93
CA ILE A 41 10.87 5.13 4.92
C ILE A 41 12.40 5.00 5.02
N GLU A 42 13.13 5.72 4.17
CA GLU A 42 14.60 5.70 4.16
C GLU A 42 15.21 6.15 5.50
N GLN A 43 14.62 7.17 6.13
CA GLN A 43 15.07 7.70 7.42
C GLN A 43 14.59 6.88 8.64
N GLY A 44 13.79 5.83 8.43
CA GLY A 44 13.20 5.04 9.53
C GLY A 44 12.20 5.83 10.39
N ARG A 45 11.59 6.89 9.85
CA ARG A 45 10.60 7.76 10.52
C ARG A 45 9.20 7.55 9.93
N GLU A 46 8.85 6.28 9.75
CA GLU A 46 7.64 5.84 9.08
C GLU A 46 6.36 6.31 9.80
N GLN A 47 5.48 6.95 9.06
CA GLN A 47 4.07 7.18 9.42
C GLN A 47 3.20 5.97 9.01
N PRO A 48 1.93 5.89 9.46
CA PRO A 48 1.05 4.77 9.11
C PRO A 48 0.92 4.49 7.62
N ILE A 49 0.82 5.54 6.78
CA ILE A 49 0.75 5.39 5.31
C ILE A 49 2.02 4.76 4.74
N ASP A 50 3.19 5.14 5.27
CA ASP A 50 4.49 4.71 4.77
C ASP A 50 4.65 3.18 4.88
N ARG A 51 4.01 2.57 5.88
CA ARG A 51 3.98 1.10 6.02
C ARG A 51 3.26 0.43 4.85
N PHE A 52 2.15 1.01 4.39
CA PHE A 52 1.42 0.52 3.22
C PHE A 52 2.16 0.81 1.92
N VAL A 53 2.87 1.94 1.83
CA VAL A 53 3.75 2.24 0.69
C VAL A 53 4.90 1.25 0.62
N LYS A 54 5.49 0.90 1.78
CA LYS A 54 6.55 -0.12 1.87
C LYS A 54 6.10 -1.47 1.32
N VAL A 55 4.87 -1.91 1.59
CA VAL A 55 4.28 -3.13 0.99
C VAL A 55 4.30 -3.05 -0.54
N VAL A 56 3.88 -1.91 -1.12
CA VAL A 56 3.89 -1.70 -2.56
C VAL A 56 5.31 -1.71 -3.13
N LEU A 57 6.27 -1.07 -2.44
CA LEU A 57 7.67 -1.04 -2.87
C LEU A 57 8.32 -2.41 -2.80
N ILE A 58 8.03 -3.18 -1.76
CA ILE A 58 8.45 -4.58 -1.62
C ILE A 58 7.90 -5.38 -2.81
N TYR A 59 6.60 -5.26 -3.11
CA TYR A 59 6.01 -5.94 -4.27
C TYR A 59 6.63 -5.56 -5.60
N LYS A 60 6.98 -4.28 -5.78
CA LYS A 60 7.67 -3.79 -6.98
C LYS A 60 9.15 -4.20 -7.05
N GLY A 61 9.66 -5.02 -6.12
CA GLY A 61 11.07 -5.42 -6.05
C GLY A 61 12.03 -4.29 -5.66
N LYS A 62 11.51 -3.17 -5.13
CA LYS A 62 12.32 -1.97 -4.82
C LYS A 62 12.87 -1.97 -3.40
N LEU A 63 12.31 -2.80 -2.51
CA LEU A 63 12.75 -2.95 -1.13
C LEU A 63 12.77 -4.43 -0.75
N PRO A 64 13.72 -4.85 0.12
CA PRO A 64 13.73 -6.23 0.62
C PRO A 64 12.52 -6.50 1.51
N LEU A 65 12.14 -7.77 1.62
CA LEU A 65 11.05 -8.21 2.47
C LEU A 65 11.28 -7.77 3.93
N ASP A 66 10.36 -6.98 4.46
CA ASP A 66 10.36 -6.57 5.86
C ASP A 66 9.37 -7.44 6.66
N HIS A 67 9.87 -8.16 7.65
CA HIS A 67 9.05 -8.97 8.56
C HIS A 67 8.01 -8.13 9.32
N LYS A 68 8.30 -6.85 9.59
CA LYS A 68 7.33 -5.94 10.25
C LYS A 68 6.14 -5.59 9.36
N SER A 69 6.30 -5.67 8.04
CA SER A 69 5.23 -5.46 7.08
C SER A 69 4.29 -6.67 6.97
N GLN A 70 4.70 -7.86 7.45
CA GLN A 70 3.88 -9.08 7.35
C GLN A 70 2.56 -8.98 8.12
N GLU A 71 2.54 -8.34 9.30
CA GLU A 71 1.30 -8.09 10.05
C GLU A 71 0.33 -7.23 9.22
N LEU A 72 0.85 -6.19 8.57
CA LEU A 72 0.08 -5.29 7.71
C LEU A 72 -0.51 -6.04 6.50
N MET A 73 0.30 -6.93 5.92
CA MET A 73 -0.02 -7.71 4.72
C MET A 73 -1.02 -8.84 4.98
N SER A 74 -1.02 -9.42 6.19
CA SER A 74 -1.90 -10.55 6.55
C SER A 74 -3.15 -10.13 7.31
N GLN A 75 -3.09 -9.06 8.10
CA GLN A 75 -4.19 -8.61 8.95
C GLN A 75 -4.29 -7.07 8.98
N PRO A 76 -4.62 -6.43 7.85
CA PRO A 76 -4.65 -4.96 7.76
C PRO A 76 -5.60 -4.32 8.79
N LYS A 77 -6.74 -4.94 9.09
CA LYS A 77 -7.68 -4.42 10.13
C LYS A 77 -7.09 -4.42 11.53
N SER A 78 -6.25 -5.41 11.88
CA SER A 78 -5.60 -5.46 13.20
C SER A 78 -4.72 -4.21 13.39
N PHE A 79 -3.95 -3.86 12.36
CA PHE A 79 -3.15 -2.63 12.36
C PHE A 79 -4.04 -1.37 12.42
N LEU A 80 -5.06 -1.27 11.58
CA LEU A 80 -5.94 -0.10 11.52
C LEU A 80 -6.70 0.13 12.84
N SER A 81 -7.09 -0.93 13.55
CA SER A 81 -7.81 -0.84 14.82
C SER A 81 -7.01 -0.13 15.94
N LYS A 82 -5.67 -0.18 15.84
CA LYS A 82 -4.73 0.42 16.79
C LYS A 82 -4.53 1.92 16.56
N LEU A 83 -4.91 2.44 15.39
CA LEU A 83 -4.76 3.85 15.04
C LEU A 83 -5.82 4.73 15.72
N THR A 84 -5.48 6.00 15.93
CA THR A 84 -6.43 7.02 16.38
C THR A 84 -7.35 7.46 15.24
N LEU A 85 -8.48 8.09 15.55
CA LEU A 85 -9.38 8.64 14.54
C LEU A 85 -8.66 9.65 13.62
N HIS A 86 -7.82 10.52 14.19
CA HIS A 86 -7.03 11.48 13.43
C HIS A 86 -6.11 10.79 12.43
N GLN A 87 -5.36 9.77 12.88
CA GLN A 87 -4.46 9.00 12.02
C GLN A 87 -5.21 8.28 10.90
N LEU A 88 -6.43 7.78 11.17
CA LEU A 88 -7.27 7.15 10.15
C LEU A 88 -7.76 8.16 9.12
N GLN A 89 -8.09 9.40 9.53
CA GLN A 89 -8.48 10.46 8.60
C GLN A 89 -7.32 10.91 7.71
N GLU A 90 -6.13 11.09 8.29
CA GLU A 90 -4.90 11.38 7.53
C GLU A 90 -4.61 10.25 6.54
N LEU A 91 -4.69 8.99 7.00
CA LEU A 91 -4.47 7.83 6.14
C LEU A 91 -5.51 7.73 5.02
N ALA A 92 -6.78 8.05 5.27
CA ALA A 92 -7.82 8.09 4.23
C ALA A 92 -7.50 9.14 3.15
N ALA A 93 -7.01 10.32 3.55
CA ALA A 93 -6.58 11.36 2.61
C ALA A 93 -5.34 10.91 1.82
N SER A 94 -4.31 10.37 2.48
CA SER A 94 -3.11 9.90 1.80
C SER A 94 -3.40 8.75 0.82
N THR A 95 -4.22 7.77 1.20
CA THR A 95 -4.59 6.66 0.29
C THR A 95 -5.28 7.13 -0.98
N GLN A 96 -6.08 8.21 -0.91
CA GLN A 96 -6.66 8.84 -2.10
C GLN A 96 -5.59 9.47 -3.01
N ILE A 97 -4.57 10.10 -2.43
CA ILE A 97 -3.44 10.68 -3.18
C ILE A 97 -2.67 9.56 -3.92
N PHE A 98 -2.31 8.50 -3.21
CA PHE A 98 -1.60 7.35 -3.81
C PHE A 98 -2.43 6.64 -4.88
N GLU A 99 -3.74 6.48 -4.68
CA GLU A 99 -4.63 5.94 -5.71
C GLU A 99 -4.62 6.81 -6.98
N LYS A 100 -4.74 8.14 -6.84
CA LYS A 100 -4.69 9.07 -7.97
C LYS A 100 -3.36 8.92 -8.72
N ASN A 101 -2.23 8.87 -8.00
CA ASN A 101 -0.90 8.76 -8.60
C ASN A 101 -0.72 7.43 -9.35
N GLU A 102 -1.03 6.29 -8.72
CA GLU A 102 -0.96 4.97 -9.39
C GLU A 102 -1.93 4.88 -10.60
N GLY A 103 -3.05 5.62 -10.56
CA GLY A 103 -3.99 5.73 -11.68
C GLY A 103 -3.38 6.38 -12.91
N LYS A 104 -2.57 7.43 -12.73
CA LYS A 104 -1.80 8.07 -13.82
C LYS A 104 -0.79 7.10 -14.42
N LEU A 105 -0.16 6.29 -13.57
CA LEU A 105 0.79 5.26 -13.97
C LEU A 105 0.15 3.99 -14.56
N ARG A 106 -1.20 3.92 -14.60
CA ARG A 106 -1.97 2.73 -15.02
C ARG A 106 -1.55 1.45 -14.31
N SER A 107 -1.22 1.60 -13.04
CA SER A 107 -0.64 0.56 -12.21
C SER A 107 -1.70 -0.37 -11.62
N GLU A 108 -1.33 -1.62 -11.39
CA GLU A 108 -2.19 -2.61 -10.73
C GLU A 108 -2.54 -2.24 -9.27
N PHE A 109 -1.74 -1.37 -8.65
CA PHE A 109 -1.91 -0.93 -7.27
C PHE A 109 -3.05 0.07 -7.06
N VAL A 110 -3.72 0.53 -8.12
CA VAL A 110 -4.95 1.35 -7.98
C VAL A 110 -5.99 0.63 -7.12
N ASN A 111 -6.18 -0.67 -7.36
CA ASN A 111 -7.16 -1.46 -6.60
C ASN A 111 -6.71 -1.72 -5.16
N TYR A 112 -5.41 -1.84 -4.94
CA TYR A 112 -4.82 -1.93 -3.60
C TYR A 112 -5.16 -0.68 -2.76
N TRP A 113 -4.92 0.51 -3.30
CA TRP A 113 -5.21 1.77 -2.58
C TRP A 113 -6.71 1.99 -2.36
N LYS A 114 -7.54 1.63 -3.36
CA LYS A 114 -9.01 1.66 -3.22
C LYS A 114 -9.48 0.73 -2.10
N GLY A 115 -9.01 -0.51 -2.09
CA GLY A 115 -9.37 -1.50 -1.07
C GLY A 115 -8.93 -1.07 0.32
N LEU A 116 -7.70 -0.56 0.44
CA LEU A 116 -7.20 -0.02 1.69
C LEU A 116 -8.05 1.15 2.20
N ARG A 117 -8.41 2.11 1.34
CA ARG A 117 -9.25 3.25 1.75
C ARG A 117 -10.61 2.81 2.31
N VAL A 118 -11.23 1.78 1.74
CA VAL A 118 -12.48 1.21 2.28
C VAL A 118 -12.27 0.70 3.71
N LEU A 119 -11.18 -0.04 3.95
CA LEU A 119 -10.87 -0.55 5.29
C LEU A 119 -10.54 0.57 6.29
N VAL A 120 -9.81 1.60 5.85
CA VAL A 120 -9.49 2.78 6.67
C VAL A 120 -10.75 3.53 7.06
N ASN A 121 -11.66 3.75 6.12
CA ASN A 121 -12.95 4.39 6.38
C ASN A 121 -13.82 3.54 7.31
N ALA A 122 -13.85 2.22 7.13
CA ALA A 122 -14.57 1.33 8.04
C ALA A 122 -14.02 1.43 9.47
N ALA A 123 -12.70 1.39 9.65
CA ALA A 123 -12.07 1.57 10.95
C ALA A 123 -12.34 2.96 11.55
N ALA A 124 -12.38 4.01 10.73
CA ALA A 124 -12.73 5.36 11.18
C ALA A 124 -14.19 5.42 11.66
N ASN A 125 -15.11 4.79 10.93
CA ASN A 125 -16.53 4.72 11.28
C ASN A 125 -16.75 3.89 12.57
N ASP A 126 -15.98 2.82 12.78
CA ASP A 126 -15.97 2.07 14.04
C ASP A 126 -15.59 2.99 15.21
N LYS A 127 -14.54 3.81 15.06
CA LYS A 127 -14.09 4.77 16.10
C LYS A 127 -15.11 5.88 16.36
N ARG A 128 -15.90 6.26 15.36
CA ARG A 128 -16.98 7.25 15.48
C ARG A 128 -18.27 6.68 16.09
N GLY A 129 -18.39 5.35 16.17
CA GLY A 129 -19.64 4.69 16.54
C GLY A 129 -20.70 4.71 15.43
N GLU A 130 -20.28 4.98 14.20
CA GLU A 130 -21.16 5.03 13.01
C GLU A 130 -21.34 3.65 12.36
N ASN A 131 -20.43 2.71 12.63
CA ASN A 131 -20.49 1.34 12.14
C ASN A 131 -21.02 0.38 13.22
N VAL A 132 -22.18 0.71 13.80
CA VAL A 132 -22.78 -0.04 14.90
C VAL A 132 -24.14 -0.59 14.47
N ILE A 133 -24.40 -1.83 14.87
CA ILE A 133 -25.72 -2.46 14.76
C ILE A 133 -26.15 -2.96 16.14
N SER A 134 -27.45 -3.16 16.34
CA SER A 134 -27.95 -3.77 17.58
C SER A 134 -27.25 -5.10 17.86
N GLU A 135 -26.83 -5.30 19.11
CA GLU A 135 -26.16 -6.52 19.56
C GLU A 135 -26.96 -7.79 19.23
N SER A 136 -28.28 -7.70 19.23
CA SER A 136 -29.19 -8.78 18.86
C SER A 136 -29.01 -9.28 17.41
N PHE A 137 -28.47 -8.45 16.51
CA PHE A 137 -28.22 -8.81 15.11
C PHE A 137 -26.79 -9.26 14.85
N LEU A 138 -25.84 -9.03 15.78
CA LEU A 138 -24.43 -9.40 15.59
C LEU A 138 -24.21 -10.89 15.30
N PRO A 139 -24.88 -11.86 15.97
CA PRO A 139 -24.70 -13.27 15.65
C PRO A 139 -25.05 -13.58 14.20
N LYS A 140 -26.14 -12.99 13.70
CA LYS A 140 -26.58 -13.17 12.31
C LYS A 140 -25.64 -12.50 11.31
N VAL A 141 -25.10 -11.31 11.63
CA VAL A 141 -24.10 -10.68 10.78
C VAL A 141 -22.84 -11.54 10.72
N ASN A 142 -22.34 -12.00 11.87
CA ASN A 142 -21.14 -12.84 11.93
C ASN A 142 -21.32 -14.16 11.18
N GLU A 143 -22.51 -14.77 11.27
CA GLU A 143 -22.87 -15.95 10.46
C GLU A 143 -22.75 -15.66 8.97
N ILE A 144 -23.29 -14.52 8.49
CA ILE A 144 -23.21 -14.13 7.08
C ILE A 144 -21.77 -13.89 6.66
N ILE A 145 -20.99 -13.11 7.42
CA ILE A 145 -19.62 -12.71 7.06
C ILE A 145 -18.64 -13.90 7.11
N SER A 146 -18.95 -14.95 7.87
CA SER A 146 -18.14 -16.16 7.96
C SER A 146 -18.29 -17.10 6.75
N LYS A 147 -19.23 -16.81 5.85
CA LYS A 147 -19.47 -17.65 4.66
C LYS A 147 -18.31 -17.56 3.65
N PRO A 148 -18.15 -18.57 2.78
CA PRO A 148 -17.09 -18.56 1.76
C PRO A 148 -17.18 -17.35 0.82
N TYR A 149 -16.02 -16.86 0.36
CA TYR A 149 -15.92 -15.68 -0.50
C TYR A 149 -16.86 -15.70 -1.73
N PRO A 150 -17.00 -16.81 -2.50
CA PRO A 150 -17.94 -16.85 -3.62
C PRO A 150 -19.41 -16.69 -3.21
N GLU A 151 -19.77 -17.10 -2.01
CA GLU A 151 -21.13 -16.93 -1.48
C GLU A 151 -21.38 -15.48 -1.04
N LEU A 152 -20.37 -14.84 -0.45
CA LEU A 152 -20.40 -13.41 -0.08
C LEU A 152 -20.66 -12.51 -1.29
N LEU A 153 -20.03 -12.80 -2.44
CA LEU A 153 -20.25 -12.07 -3.69
C LEU A 153 -21.72 -12.15 -4.15
N LYS A 154 -22.29 -13.35 -4.18
CA LYS A 154 -23.70 -13.56 -4.56
C LYS A 154 -24.65 -12.86 -3.60
N MET A 155 -24.35 -12.87 -2.30
CA MET A 155 -25.16 -12.20 -1.30
C MET A 155 -25.10 -10.67 -1.43
N GLU A 156 -23.92 -10.10 -1.70
CA GLU A 156 -23.77 -8.65 -1.92
C GLU A 156 -24.62 -8.17 -3.10
N GLU A 157 -24.59 -8.90 -4.22
CA GLU A 157 -25.41 -8.58 -5.41
C GLU A 157 -26.91 -8.63 -5.07
N ALA A 158 -27.36 -9.69 -4.39
CA ALA A 158 -28.75 -9.85 -3.98
C ALA A 158 -29.20 -8.75 -3.00
N ILE A 159 -28.34 -8.39 -2.04
CA ILE A 159 -28.58 -7.30 -1.09
C ILE A 159 -28.67 -5.96 -1.83
N GLY A 160 -27.74 -5.71 -2.77
CA GLY A 160 -27.73 -4.50 -3.59
C GLY A 160 -29.00 -4.33 -4.41
N ALA A 161 -29.48 -5.39 -5.06
CA ALA A 161 -30.74 -5.38 -5.79
C ALA A 161 -31.94 -5.15 -4.85
N THR A 162 -31.91 -5.73 -3.65
CA THR A 162 -32.99 -5.56 -2.66
C THR A 162 -33.05 -4.13 -2.14
N LEU A 163 -31.91 -3.53 -1.77
CA LEU A 163 -31.81 -2.14 -1.30
C LEU A 163 -32.24 -1.13 -2.37
N ALA A 164 -31.91 -1.37 -3.64
CA ALA A 164 -32.34 -0.49 -4.73
C ALA A 164 -33.87 -0.51 -4.96
N SER A 165 -34.55 -1.58 -4.54
CA SER A 165 -35.98 -1.81 -4.81
C SER A 165 -36.92 -1.47 -3.65
N ARG A 166 -36.42 -1.40 -2.40
CA ARG A 166 -37.23 -1.14 -1.21
C ARG A 166 -36.54 -0.09 -0.34
N GLY A 167 -37.08 1.14 -0.27
CA GLY A 167 -36.63 2.16 0.68
C GLY A 167 -37.38 2.06 2.01
N GLY A 168 -36.70 1.71 3.09
CA GLY A 168 -37.22 1.65 4.46
C GLY A 168 -36.39 0.78 5.41
N ALA A 169 -36.52 0.96 6.73
CA ALA A 169 -35.67 0.47 7.85
C ALA A 169 -35.02 -0.95 7.80
N ALA A 170 -35.47 -1.88 6.94
CA ALA A 170 -34.66 -3.04 6.55
C ALA A 170 -33.32 -2.62 5.90
N ASP A 171 -33.25 -1.39 5.41
CA ASP A 171 -32.09 -0.77 4.78
C ASP A 171 -30.90 -0.65 5.71
N SER A 172 -31.07 -0.36 7.01
CA SER A 172 -29.92 -0.14 7.90
C SER A 172 -29.20 -1.45 8.21
N PHE A 173 -29.94 -2.54 8.50
CA PHE A 173 -29.36 -3.87 8.67
C PHE A 173 -28.68 -4.34 7.39
N TRP A 174 -29.36 -4.28 6.25
CA TRP A 174 -28.80 -4.76 4.99
C TRP A 174 -27.66 -3.89 4.46
N SER A 175 -27.68 -2.57 4.70
CA SER A 175 -26.56 -1.69 4.41
C SER A 175 -25.36 -2.00 5.30
N PHE A 176 -25.58 -2.27 6.59
CA PHE A 176 -24.51 -2.71 7.49
C PHE A 176 -23.89 -4.04 7.04
N VAL A 177 -24.73 -5.04 6.72
CA VAL A 177 -24.25 -6.32 6.18
C VAL A 177 -23.49 -6.10 4.87
N LYS A 178 -24.00 -5.28 3.95
CA LYS A 178 -23.32 -4.95 2.69
C LYS A 178 -21.94 -4.34 2.93
N ASN A 179 -21.83 -3.37 3.85
CA ASN A 179 -20.55 -2.76 4.22
C ASN A 179 -19.58 -3.80 4.79
N LYS A 180 -20.05 -4.69 5.68
CA LYS A 180 -19.21 -5.76 6.25
C LYS A 180 -18.78 -6.78 5.21
N ILE A 181 -19.63 -7.11 4.23
CA ILE A 181 -19.24 -7.94 3.08
C ILE A 181 -18.18 -7.22 2.26
N GLU A 182 -18.34 -5.93 1.97
CA GLU A 182 -17.35 -5.14 1.24
C GLU A 182 -16.00 -5.11 1.96
N GLU A 183 -15.99 -4.86 3.27
CA GLU A 183 -14.78 -4.94 4.08
C GLU A 183 -14.09 -6.31 3.94
N ARG A 184 -14.85 -7.41 4.09
CA ARG A 184 -14.30 -8.77 3.98
C ARG A 184 -13.75 -9.07 2.59
N LYS A 185 -14.36 -8.50 1.54
CA LYS A 185 -13.86 -8.60 0.17
C LYS A 185 -12.53 -7.90 0.00
N ARG A 186 -12.40 -6.66 0.50
CA ARG A 186 -11.15 -5.91 0.43
C ARG A 186 -10.04 -6.58 1.20
N GLU A 187 -10.33 -7.15 2.37
CA GLU A 187 -9.37 -7.99 3.09
C GLU A 187 -8.90 -9.16 2.24
N HIS A 188 -9.82 -9.88 1.61
CA HIS A 188 -9.47 -11.01 0.74
C HIS A 188 -8.64 -10.60 -0.48
N GLU A 189 -8.96 -9.47 -1.11
CA GLU A 189 -8.19 -8.93 -2.24
C GLU A 189 -6.75 -8.57 -1.84
N LEU A 190 -6.57 -7.96 -0.66
CA LEU A 190 -5.25 -7.62 -0.12
C LEU A 190 -4.45 -8.88 0.27
N GLU A 191 -5.11 -9.86 0.89
CA GLU A 191 -4.52 -11.16 1.23
C GLU A 191 -4.05 -11.91 -0.03
N GLN A 192 -4.84 -11.90 -1.10
CA GLN A 192 -4.47 -12.52 -2.37
C GLN A 192 -3.28 -11.82 -3.02
N LEU A 193 -3.25 -10.49 -3.04
CA LEU A 193 -2.12 -9.73 -3.56
C LEU A 193 -0.83 -10.11 -2.83
N TYR A 194 -0.90 -10.25 -1.51
CA TYR A 194 0.24 -10.68 -0.72
C TYR A 194 0.62 -12.16 -0.90
N SER A 195 -0.35 -13.04 -1.07
CA SER A 195 -0.08 -14.47 -1.28
C SER A 195 0.68 -14.69 -2.60
N LYS A 196 0.24 -14.02 -3.67
CA LYS A 196 0.96 -14.02 -4.96
C LYS A 196 2.38 -13.51 -4.83
N PHE A 197 2.57 -12.41 -4.09
CA PHE A 197 3.89 -11.87 -3.81
C PHE A 197 4.83 -12.88 -3.13
N LYS A 198 4.34 -13.58 -2.11
CA LYS A 198 5.12 -14.59 -1.39
C LYS A 198 5.57 -15.72 -2.32
N GLU A 199 4.68 -16.18 -3.19
CA GLU A 199 4.97 -17.24 -4.16
C GLU A 199 6.09 -16.77 -5.12
N THR A 200 5.96 -15.59 -5.73
CA THR A 200 6.96 -15.05 -6.66
C THR A 200 8.32 -14.81 -6.00
N HIS A 201 8.36 -14.25 -4.79
CA HIS A 201 9.63 -13.97 -4.10
C HIS A 201 10.28 -15.22 -3.46
N GLN A 202 9.52 -16.30 -3.23
CA GLN A 202 10.10 -17.59 -2.83
C GLN A 202 10.68 -18.33 -4.03
N GLU A 203 10.06 -18.22 -5.22
CA GLU A 203 10.57 -18.77 -6.47
C GLU A 203 11.87 -18.08 -6.91
N GLU A 204 11.94 -16.74 -6.88
CA GLU A 204 13.15 -15.98 -7.23
C GLU A 204 14.34 -16.33 -6.30
N ARG A 205 14.08 -16.54 -5.01
CA ARG A 205 15.12 -16.98 -4.05
C ARG A 205 15.54 -18.44 -4.22
N GLY A 206 14.67 -19.28 -4.78
CA GLY A 206 15.01 -20.66 -5.15
C GLY A 206 15.87 -20.70 -6.42
N GLN A 207 15.61 -19.78 -7.36
CA GLN A 207 16.39 -19.65 -8.60
C GLN A 207 17.76 -18.99 -8.38
N GLU A 208 17.87 -17.95 -7.54
CA GLU A 208 19.17 -17.36 -7.20
C GLU A 208 20.11 -18.37 -6.51
N VAL A 209 19.57 -19.29 -5.71
CA VAL A 209 20.37 -20.35 -5.06
C VAL A 209 20.76 -21.46 -6.04
N GLU A 210 19.91 -21.81 -7.01
CA GLU A 210 20.28 -22.76 -8.07
C GLU A 210 21.28 -22.18 -9.08
N GLU A 211 21.20 -20.89 -9.42
CA GLU A 211 22.17 -20.24 -10.31
C GLU A 211 23.55 -20.06 -9.62
N ASP A 212 23.59 -19.70 -8.34
CA ASP A 212 24.85 -19.62 -7.57
C ASP A 212 25.48 -21.01 -7.31
N GLU A 213 24.69 -22.08 -7.13
CA GLU A 213 25.21 -23.44 -7.04
C GLU A 213 25.67 -24.01 -8.40
N ALA A 214 25.09 -23.54 -9.51
CA ALA A 214 25.48 -23.97 -10.86
C ALA A 214 26.79 -23.29 -11.36
N GLU A 215 27.18 -22.14 -10.83
CA GLU A 215 28.44 -21.45 -11.18
C GLU A 215 29.67 -21.87 -10.34
N LEU A 216 29.54 -22.81 -9.39
CA LEU A 216 30.61 -23.23 -8.48
C LEU A 216 31.25 -24.60 -8.76
N GLU A 217 31.23 -25.08 -10.01
CA GLU A 217 32.03 -26.24 -10.45
C GLU A 217 33.19 -25.88 -11.41
N GLU A 218 33.94 -24.81 -11.13
CA GLU A 218 35.30 -24.70 -11.68
C GLU A 218 36.36 -24.87 -10.57
N PRO A 219 37.21 -25.92 -10.63
CA PRO A 219 38.23 -26.13 -9.61
C PRO A 219 39.31 -25.06 -9.70
N ILE A 220 39.35 -24.18 -8.70
CA ILE A 220 40.44 -23.23 -8.46
C ILE A 220 41.73 -24.03 -8.25
N SER A 221 42.57 -24.06 -9.28
CA SER A 221 43.94 -24.58 -9.19
C SER A 221 44.81 -23.59 -8.39
N PRO A 222 45.60 -24.04 -7.40
CA PRO A 222 46.43 -23.14 -6.61
C PRO A 222 47.66 -22.68 -7.40
N ILE A 223 47.78 -21.36 -7.58
CA ILE A 223 49.00 -20.72 -8.10
C ILE A 223 50.06 -20.71 -6.98
N LEU A 224 50.99 -21.65 -7.04
CA LEU A 224 52.25 -21.61 -6.30
C LEU A 224 53.27 -20.76 -7.09
N GLY A 225 53.54 -19.55 -6.62
CA GLY A 225 54.67 -18.72 -7.05
C GLY A 225 55.61 -18.44 -5.87
N PRO A 226 56.94 -18.62 -5.99
CA PRO A 226 57.87 -18.44 -4.88
C PRO A 226 58.21 -16.96 -4.65
N LEU A 227 57.92 -16.44 -3.46
CA LEU A 227 58.48 -15.19 -2.94
C LEU A 227 59.85 -15.48 -2.32
N SER A 228 60.92 -15.15 -3.05
CA SER A 228 62.31 -15.25 -2.58
C SER A 228 62.96 -13.86 -2.55
N MET A 229 63.32 -13.46 -1.32
CA MET A 229 64.52 -12.70 -0.94
C MET A 229 64.63 -11.23 -1.39
N VAL A 230 64.32 -10.32 -0.46
CA VAL A 230 64.96 -8.99 -0.39
C VAL A 230 65.76 -8.94 0.91
N SER A 231 67.09 -8.89 0.77
CA SER A 231 68.07 -8.76 1.85
C SER A 231 68.06 -7.34 2.44
N PRO A 232 68.13 -7.16 3.78
CA PRO A 232 68.41 -5.86 4.37
C PRO A 232 69.91 -5.57 4.36
N LYS A 233 70.30 -4.45 3.74
CA LYS A 233 71.62 -3.84 3.92
C LYS A 233 71.74 -3.31 5.35
N GLN A 234 72.71 -3.82 6.08
CA GLN A 234 73.21 -3.23 7.33
C GLN A 234 73.86 -1.87 7.00
N ILE A 235 73.46 -0.82 7.72
CA ILE A 235 74.22 0.42 7.84
C ILE A 235 74.53 0.58 9.33
N THR A 236 75.82 0.44 9.63
CA THR A 236 76.51 0.74 10.88
C THR A 236 76.86 2.23 10.96
N THR A 237 76.61 2.85 12.11
CA THR A 237 77.50 3.75 12.91
C THR A 237 76.67 4.27 14.09
N GLU A 238 76.98 3.98 15.36
CA GLU A 238 77.99 4.67 16.22
C GLU A 238 77.78 6.21 16.17
N GLU A 239 77.49 6.92 17.25
CA GLU A 239 78.19 6.97 18.54
C GLU A 239 77.30 7.57 19.65
N GLN A 240 77.59 7.16 20.89
CA GLN A 240 77.11 7.74 22.13
C GLN A 240 78.07 8.84 22.61
N GLU A 241 77.53 9.93 23.14
CA GLU A 241 77.99 10.59 24.38
C GLU A 241 76.82 10.66 25.36
#